data_AF-A0A6A6WHD3-F1
#
_entry.id   AF-A0A6A6WHD3-F1
#
_cell.length_a   1.000
_cell.length_b   1.000
_cell.length_c   1.000
_cell.angle_alpha   90.00
_cell.angle_beta   90.00
_cell.angle_gamma   90.00
#
_symmetry.space_group_name_H-M   'P 1'
#
loop_
_entity.id
_entity.type
_entity.pdbx_description
1 polymer ?
#
loop_
_entity_poly.entity_id
_entity_poly.type
_entity_poly.pdbx_seq_one_letter_code
_entity_poly.pdbx_strand_id
1 'polypeptide(L)'
;MAGNNLIDLSYEEPHRLEDLRRVVFRDDAQRTLIGDDDRSTAGSVYSHLNQRGQRDSTPGSATGSNFTANTGTVFQTVKFAIDEVTPIENLFHNLRCELTKRDDKIKSREAELEKVKAELAESQKVALKLKLVANEEAISENVAKEEKLAKMEALVRQMERALDEKDRALKCAHSKQLEAEDELEVVNQDLVAHSRQNNFLSTELERSSRALQSASAQTLESQRDIASYEAAIVKYKQKQMELEVKIQFYAMMFSGSANGISIISQLEESYRQRIELENKLQQTEQNLKFCVAKLDLLICSISAPSKSLGTREDYQKLGKEGMAYVMRPLKH
;
A
#
# COMPACT_ATOMS: atom_id res chain seq x y z
N MET A 1 24.45 20.85 3.07
CA MET A 1 24.08 22.28 2.91
C MET A 1 23.87 22.57 1.43
N ALA A 2 22.61 22.67 1.03
CA ALA A 2 22.10 23.38 -0.14
C ALA A 2 20.57 23.28 -0.03
N GLY A 3 19.99 24.22 0.71
CA GLY A 3 18.54 24.37 0.79
C GLY A 3 18.04 25.10 -0.44
N ASN A 4 16.99 24.58 -1.06
CA ASN A 4 16.19 25.33 -2.02
C ASN A 4 14.73 25.32 -1.55
N ASN A 5 14.38 26.50 -1.07
CA ASN A 5 13.10 27.06 -0.70
C ASN A 5 11.89 26.41 -1.38
N LEU A 6 11.02 25.81 -0.56
CA LEU A 6 9.59 25.79 -0.80
C LEU A 6 9.12 27.25 -0.93
N ILE A 7 8.55 27.59 -2.08
CA ILE A 7 7.66 28.73 -2.18
C ILE A 7 6.26 28.21 -1.84
N ASP A 8 5.84 28.58 -0.64
CA ASP A 8 4.47 28.55 -0.17
C ASP A 8 3.66 29.58 -0.97
N LEU A 9 2.63 29.13 -1.67
CA LEU A 9 1.61 29.99 -2.28
C LEU A 9 0.25 29.54 -1.74
N SER A 10 0.03 29.79 -0.45
CA SER A 10 -1.29 30.12 0.05
C SER A 10 -1.76 31.40 -0.64
N TYR A 11 -2.74 31.29 -1.54
CA TYR A 11 -3.48 32.45 -2.02
C TYR A 11 -4.99 32.20 -1.92
N GLU A 12 -5.60 33.15 -1.22
CA GLU A 12 -7.01 33.30 -0.88
C GLU A 12 -7.91 33.48 -2.11
N GLU A 13 -9.16 33.07 -1.90
CA GLU A 13 -10.45 33.35 -2.55
C GLU A 13 -10.60 33.94 -3.98
N PRO A 14 -11.67 33.50 -4.70
CA PRO A 14 -11.94 33.89 -6.07
C PRO A 14 -12.83 35.15 -6.13
N HIS A 15 -12.23 36.31 -6.30
CA HIS A 15 -12.97 37.50 -6.73
C HIS A 15 -12.36 38.04 -8.03
N ARG A 16 -13.05 37.79 -9.15
CA ARG A 16 -13.23 38.66 -10.35
C ARG A 16 -13.47 37.83 -11.61
N LEU A 17 -14.69 37.35 -11.76
CA LEU A 17 -15.26 36.95 -13.06
C LEU A 17 -16.34 37.93 -13.56
N GLU A 18 -16.44 39.11 -12.93
CA GLU A 18 -17.38 40.18 -13.33
C GLU A 18 -16.70 41.36 -14.06
N ASP A 19 -15.37 41.38 -14.14
CA ASP A 19 -14.62 42.45 -14.84
C ASP A 19 -14.25 42.12 -16.31
N LEU A 20 -14.62 40.94 -16.82
CA LEU A 20 -14.39 40.55 -18.23
C LEU A 20 -15.66 40.54 -19.10
N ARG A 21 -16.81 41.01 -18.58
CA ARG A 21 -18.03 41.28 -19.35
C ARG A 21 -18.30 42.78 -19.59
N ARG A 22 -17.31 43.65 -19.37
CA ARG A 22 -17.39 45.09 -19.66
C ARG A 22 -16.18 45.62 -20.44
N VAL A 23 -15.75 44.90 -21.46
CA VAL A 23 -14.97 45.47 -22.55
C VAL A 23 -15.53 44.83 -23.82
N VAL A 24 -15.83 45.63 -24.85
CA VAL A 24 -16.51 45.26 -26.11
C VAL A 24 -18.04 45.21 -26.07
N PHE A 25 -18.68 46.28 -25.56
CA PHE A 25 -19.98 46.78 -26.08
C PHE A 25 -20.13 48.24 -25.65
N ARG A 26 -19.34 49.13 -26.25
CA ARG A 26 -19.54 50.59 -26.20
C ARG A 26 -18.59 51.23 -27.20
N ASP A 27 -19.01 51.26 -28.44
CA ASP A 27 -18.71 52.26 -29.47
C ASP A 27 -19.59 51.86 -30.65
N ASP A 28 -20.68 52.62 -30.87
CA ASP A 28 -21.56 52.69 -32.06
C ASP A 28 -23.00 53.13 -31.74
N ALA A 29 -23.22 53.76 -30.58
CA ALA A 29 -24.46 54.49 -30.30
C ALA A 29 -24.16 55.88 -29.72
N GLN A 30 -23.37 56.68 -30.44
CA GLN A 30 -23.28 58.14 -30.25
C GLN A 30 -22.56 58.78 -31.44
N ARG A 31 -23.31 59.09 -32.51
CA ARG A 31 -22.89 60.10 -33.49
C ARG A 31 -24.11 60.82 -34.03
N THR A 32 -24.70 61.67 -33.20
CA THR A 32 -25.53 62.78 -33.64
C THR A 32 -24.77 64.09 -33.41
N LEU A 33 -24.73 64.89 -34.49
CA LEU A 33 -24.61 66.35 -34.55
C LEU A 33 -23.24 67.01 -34.31
N ILE A 34 -22.51 67.24 -35.41
CA ILE A 34 -21.90 68.52 -35.87
C ILE A 34 -21.79 68.32 -37.40
N GLY A 35 -22.41 69.07 -38.32
CA GLY A 35 -22.65 70.50 -38.42
C GLY A 35 -21.85 71.00 -39.63
N ASP A 36 -22.49 71.05 -40.80
CA ASP A 36 -22.08 71.83 -41.98
C ASP A 36 -23.35 72.08 -42.84
N ASP A 37 -24.29 72.82 -42.25
CA ASP A 37 -25.10 73.77 -42.99
C ASP A 37 -24.21 75.01 -43.16
N ASP A 38 -23.60 75.20 -44.35
CA ASP A 38 -23.19 76.53 -44.83
C ASP A 38 -22.74 76.47 -46.30
N ARG A 39 -23.72 76.67 -47.19
CA ARG A 39 -23.59 77.56 -48.36
C ARG A 39 -24.97 78.07 -48.75
N SER A 40 -25.40 79.07 -47.97
CA SER A 40 -25.73 80.41 -48.45
C SER A 40 -25.11 80.77 -49.83
N THR A 41 -25.63 81.63 -50.69
CA THR A 41 -26.82 82.48 -50.80
C THR A 41 -26.62 83.19 -52.14
N ALA A 42 -27.66 83.25 -52.99
CA ALA A 42 -27.95 84.32 -53.97
C ALA A 42 -28.95 83.74 -54.99
N GLY A 43 -30.24 84.06 -54.97
CA GLY A 43 -30.80 85.40 -54.81
C GLY A 43 -30.85 86.08 -56.17
N SER A 44 -32.01 86.05 -56.84
CA SER A 44 -32.61 87.25 -57.41
C SER A 44 -33.98 86.94 -58.01
N VAL A 45 -34.98 87.43 -57.29
CA VAL A 45 -36.34 87.68 -57.74
C VAL A 45 -36.40 89.16 -58.14
N TYR A 46 -37.08 89.45 -59.26
CA TYR A 46 -37.41 90.76 -59.85
C TYR A 46 -36.30 91.65 -60.43
N SER A 47 -36.44 91.96 -61.73
CA SER A 47 -36.26 93.34 -62.21
C SER A 47 -37.35 93.68 -63.22
N HIS A 48 -38.19 94.62 -62.82
CA HIS A 48 -39.25 95.26 -63.57
C HIS A 48 -38.72 96.17 -64.68
N LEU A 49 -39.64 96.53 -65.60
CA LEU A 49 -39.71 97.81 -66.31
C LEU A 49 -38.56 98.18 -67.28
N ASN A 50 -38.92 98.32 -68.56
CA ASN A 50 -38.98 99.66 -69.16
C ASN A 50 -39.84 99.68 -70.43
N GLN A 51 -41.12 100.01 -70.25
CA GLN A 51 -41.87 100.80 -71.22
C GLN A 51 -41.50 102.27 -71.02
N ARG A 52 -41.05 102.95 -72.08
CA ARG A 52 -41.49 104.28 -72.54
C ARG A 52 -40.34 105.01 -73.23
N GLY A 53 -40.62 105.36 -74.48
CA GLY A 53 -39.84 106.31 -75.27
C GLY A 53 -40.66 106.79 -76.46
N GLN A 54 -41.92 107.18 -76.23
CA GLN A 54 -42.59 108.14 -77.12
C GLN A 54 -41.77 109.43 -77.10
N ARG A 55 -41.31 109.87 -78.27
CA ARG A 55 -41.10 111.29 -78.51
C ARG A 55 -41.86 111.65 -79.78
N ASP A 56 -43.00 112.29 -79.56
CA ASP A 56 -43.58 113.20 -80.53
C ASP A 56 -42.60 114.35 -80.77
N SER A 57 -42.29 114.60 -82.04
CA SER A 57 -41.82 115.90 -82.53
C SER A 57 -42.00 115.90 -84.05
N THR A 58 -43.19 116.24 -84.51
CA THR A 58 -43.36 116.84 -85.84
C THR A 58 -42.82 118.28 -85.77
N PRO A 59 -41.99 118.70 -86.74
CA PRO A 59 -42.48 119.60 -87.78
C PRO A 59 -41.96 119.11 -89.15
N GLY A 60 -42.79 118.85 -90.15
CA GLY A 60 -43.61 119.86 -90.80
C GLY A 60 -42.76 120.70 -91.76
N SER A 61 -42.40 120.16 -92.93
CA SER A 61 -42.58 120.82 -94.23
C SER A 61 -41.86 120.05 -95.37
N ALA A 62 -42.61 119.86 -96.45
CA ALA A 62 -42.32 119.28 -97.77
C ALA A 62 -40.95 119.65 -98.38
N THR A 63 -40.30 118.89 -99.27
CA THR A 63 -40.57 117.64 -100.01
C THR A 63 -39.24 117.26 -100.69
N GLY A 64 -38.88 115.97 -100.70
CA GLY A 64 -37.72 115.44 -101.43
C GLY A 64 -37.50 113.97 -101.11
N SER A 65 -38.08 113.10 -101.93
CA SER A 65 -38.05 111.64 -101.84
C SER A 65 -36.64 111.06 -101.71
N ASN A 66 -36.41 110.20 -100.70
CA ASN A 66 -35.85 108.85 -100.84
C ASN A 66 -35.75 108.16 -99.46
N PHE A 67 -36.88 107.61 -99.01
CA PHE A 67 -36.89 106.49 -98.07
C PHE A 67 -36.28 105.28 -98.82
N THR A 68 -34.98 105.07 -98.69
CA THR A 68 -34.36 103.79 -99.05
C THR A 68 -34.47 102.87 -97.85
N ALA A 69 -35.42 101.93 -97.91
CA ALA A 69 -35.29 100.66 -97.19
C ALA A 69 -34.00 100.00 -97.68
N ASN A 70 -32.90 100.34 -97.02
CA ASN A 70 -31.58 99.96 -97.48
C ASN A 70 -31.38 98.49 -97.10
N THR A 71 -31.07 97.65 -98.09
CA THR A 71 -30.73 96.24 -97.88
C THR A 71 -29.65 96.04 -96.81
N GLY A 72 -28.84 97.07 -96.50
CA GLY A 72 -27.84 97.08 -95.43
C GLY A 72 -28.35 96.72 -94.02
N THR A 73 -29.55 97.13 -93.60
CA THR A 73 -30.10 96.72 -92.29
C THR A 73 -30.56 95.26 -92.29
N VAL A 74 -31.07 94.76 -93.41
CA VAL A 74 -31.38 93.32 -93.58
C VAL A 74 -30.08 92.51 -93.60
N PHE A 75 -29.04 92.97 -94.30
CA PHE A 75 -27.73 92.34 -94.31
C PHE A 75 -27.05 92.38 -92.93
N GLN A 76 -27.20 93.44 -92.12
CA GLN A 76 -26.66 93.47 -90.75
C GLN A 76 -27.40 92.52 -89.79
N THR A 77 -28.72 92.41 -89.88
CA THR A 77 -29.49 91.46 -89.06
C THR A 77 -29.21 90.00 -89.46
N VAL A 78 -29.09 89.73 -90.76
CA VAL A 78 -28.69 88.40 -91.27
C VAL A 78 -27.23 88.11 -90.91
N LYS A 79 -26.34 89.10 -90.97
CA LYS A 79 -24.95 88.97 -90.55
C LYS A 79 -24.81 88.75 -89.05
N PHE A 80 -25.60 89.40 -88.19
CA PHE A 80 -25.66 89.11 -86.76
C PHE A 80 -26.17 87.67 -86.49
N ALA A 81 -27.20 87.24 -87.23
CA ALA A 81 -27.70 85.86 -87.15
C ALA A 81 -26.65 84.81 -87.62
N ILE A 82 -25.73 85.16 -88.52
CA ILE A 82 -24.68 84.23 -88.99
C ILE A 82 -23.41 84.33 -88.13
N ASP A 83 -22.99 85.54 -87.78
CA ASP A 83 -21.73 85.79 -87.08
C ASP A 83 -21.85 85.60 -85.55
N GLU A 84 -23.03 85.75 -84.95
CA GLU A 84 -23.22 85.58 -83.50
C GLU A 84 -24.03 84.34 -83.11
N VAL A 85 -25.12 84.01 -83.82
CA VAL A 85 -25.97 82.86 -83.42
C VAL A 85 -25.29 81.53 -83.75
N THR A 86 -24.61 81.41 -84.88
CA THR A 86 -23.96 80.14 -85.28
C THR A 86 -22.82 79.72 -84.34
N PRO A 87 -21.94 80.63 -83.87
CA PRO A 87 -20.97 80.31 -82.81
C PRO A 87 -21.62 79.97 -81.47
N ILE A 88 -22.71 80.63 -81.11
CA ILE A 88 -23.46 80.36 -79.87
C ILE A 88 -24.11 78.96 -79.91
N GLU A 89 -24.74 78.59 -81.02
CA GLU A 89 -25.31 77.25 -81.23
C GLU A 89 -24.24 76.16 -81.15
N ASN A 90 -23.07 76.38 -81.78
CA ASN A 90 -21.94 75.46 -81.69
C ASN A 90 -21.39 75.33 -80.26
N LEU A 91 -21.32 76.44 -79.50
CA LEU A 91 -20.90 76.42 -78.10
C LEU A 91 -21.89 75.65 -77.22
N PHE A 92 -23.20 75.90 -77.36
CA PHE A 92 -24.23 75.17 -76.61
C PHE A 92 -24.29 73.69 -77.00
N HIS A 93 -24.11 73.36 -78.27
CA HIS A 93 -24.03 71.98 -78.73
C HIS A 93 -22.81 71.26 -78.13
N ASN A 94 -21.63 71.88 -78.16
CA ASN A 94 -20.41 71.32 -77.57
C ASN A 94 -20.52 71.16 -76.05
N LEU A 95 -21.07 72.16 -75.34
CA LEU A 95 -21.32 72.08 -73.90
C LEU A 95 -22.31 70.96 -73.56
N ARG A 96 -23.41 70.84 -74.33
CA ARG A 96 -24.38 69.75 -74.15
C ARG A 96 -23.73 68.40 -74.37
N CYS A 97 -22.93 68.23 -75.43
CA CYS A 97 -22.22 66.99 -75.73
C CYS A 97 -21.18 66.63 -74.64
N GLU A 98 -20.47 67.61 -74.07
CA GLU A 98 -19.53 67.36 -72.97
C GLU A 98 -20.25 67.07 -71.65
N LEU A 99 -21.39 67.72 -71.38
CA LEU A 99 -22.23 67.42 -70.22
C LEU A 99 -22.80 66.00 -70.31
N THR A 100 -23.34 65.59 -71.46
CA THR A 100 -23.85 64.22 -71.62
C THR A 100 -22.74 63.18 -71.48
N LYS A 101 -21.55 63.41 -72.06
CA LYS A 101 -20.39 62.51 -71.86
C LYS A 101 -19.97 62.41 -70.39
N ARG A 102 -20.06 63.50 -69.63
CA ARG A 102 -19.76 63.49 -68.18
C ARG A 102 -20.83 62.75 -67.40
N ASP A 103 -22.10 62.98 -67.70
CA ASP A 103 -23.22 62.27 -67.07
C ASP A 103 -23.14 60.76 -67.34
N ASP A 104 -22.83 60.36 -68.58
CA ASP A 104 -22.66 58.95 -68.94
C ASP A 104 -21.47 58.32 -68.19
N LYS A 105 -20.36 59.06 -68.02
CA LYS A 105 -19.21 58.62 -67.21
C LYS A 105 -19.55 58.50 -65.72
N ILE A 106 -20.35 59.43 -65.17
CA ILE A 106 -20.80 59.38 -63.78
C ILE A 106 -21.67 58.15 -63.58
N LYS A 107 -22.68 57.94 -64.43
CA LYS A 107 -23.54 56.75 -64.38
C LYS A 107 -22.76 55.44 -64.48
N SER A 108 -21.77 55.39 -65.39
CA SER A 108 -20.88 54.23 -65.51
C SER A 108 -20.09 53.97 -64.22
N ARG A 109 -19.54 55.01 -63.59
CA ARG A 109 -18.81 54.90 -62.33
C ARG A 109 -19.70 54.55 -61.14
N GLU A 110 -20.93 55.06 -61.11
CA GLU A 110 -21.93 54.69 -60.11
C GLU A 110 -22.30 53.20 -60.22
N ALA A 111 -22.48 52.70 -61.45
CA ALA A 111 -22.72 51.27 -61.68
C ALA A 111 -21.51 50.40 -61.27
N GLU A 112 -20.28 50.84 -61.56
CA GLU A 112 -19.06 50.16 -61.10
C GLU A 112 -18.93 50.19 -59.57
N LEU A 113 -19.25 51.32 -58.93
CA LEU A 113 -19.22 51.45 -57.48
C LEU A 113 -20.22 50.52 -56.80
N GLU A 114 -21.45 50.42 -57.31
CA GLU A 114 -22.45 49.49 -56.79
C GLU A 114 -22.03 48.03 -56.99
N LYS A 115 -21.40 47.71 -58.12
CA LYS A 115 -20.81 46.38 -58.36
C LYS A 115 -19.72 46.05 -57.33
N VAL A 116 -18.79 46.98 -57.09
CA VAL A 116 -17.70 46.79 -56.10
C VAL A 116 -18.25 46.68 -54.67
N LYS A 117 -19.29 47.45 -54.32
CA LYS A 117 -19.96 47.31 -53.00
C LYS A 117 -20.60 45.92 -52.84
N ALA A 118 -21.24 45.40 -53.88
CA ALA A 118 -21.82 44.06 -53.86
C ALA A 118 -20.73 42.98 -53.71
N GLU A 119 -19.63 43.09 -54.47
CA GLU A 119 -18.47 42.18 -54.38
C GLU A 119 -17.82 42.23 -52.98
N LEU A 120 -17.69 43.43 -52.38
CA LEU A 120 -17.18 43.60 -51.04
C LEU A 120 -18.09 42.95 -49.98
N ALA A 121 -19.40 43.15 -50.09
CA ALA A 121 -20.38 42.54 -49.17
C ALA A 121 -20.36 41.00 -49.28
N GLU A 122 -20.23 40.46 -50.49
CA GLU A 122 -20.11 39.02 -50.71
C GLU A 122 -18.79 38.47 -50.14
N SER A 123 -17.67 39.15 -50.35
CA SER A 123 -16.37 38.79 -49.78
C SER A 123 -16.40 38.78 -48.25
N GLN A 124 -17.01 39.79 -47.61
CA GLN A 124 -17.17 39.84 -46.15
C GLN A 124 -18.06 38.71 -45.63
N LYS A 125 -19.15 38.37 -46.34
CA LYS A 125 -20.02 37.25 -45.99
C LYS A 125 -19.28 35.92 -46.07
N VAL A 126 -18.44 35.71 -47.09
CA VAL A 126 -17.59 34.51 -47.22
C VAL A 126 -16.56 34.46 -46.08
N ALA A 127 -15.90 35.57 -45.76
CA ALA A 127 -14.93 35.63 -44.67
C ALA A 127 -15.55 35.29 -43.30
N LEU A 128 -16.77 35.77 -43.03
CA LEU A 128 -17.51 35.42 -41.81
C LEU A 128 -17.87 33.94 -41.76
N LYS A 129 -18.31 33.34 -42.88
CA LYS A 129 -18.60 31.90 -42.95
C LYS A 129 -17.35 31.06 -42.68
N LEU A 130 -16.20 31.42 -43.26
CA LEU A 130 -14.94 30.71 -43.04
C LEU A 130 -14.50 30.78 -41.57
N LYS A 131 -14.66 31.96 -40.91
CA LYS A 131 -14.40 32.10 -39.47
C LYS A 131 -15.32 31.23 -38.61
N LEU A 132 -16.61 31.13 -38.96
CA LEU A 132 -17.56 30.28 -38.26
C LEU A 132 -17.19 28.80 -38.36
N VAL A 133 -16.88 28.31 -39.56
CA VAL A 133 -16.47 26.91 -39.78
C VAL A 133 -15.19 26.59 -39.01
N ALA A 134 -14.17 27.46 -39.06
CA ALA A 134 -12.94 27.26 -38.31
C ALA A 134 -13.17 27.20 -36.78
N ASN A 135 -14.10 28.02 -36.26
CA ASN A 135 -14.47 27.97 -34.85
C ASN A 135 -15.25 26.70 -34.49
N GLU A 136 -16.16 26.23 -35.34
CA GLU A 136 -16.90 24.98 -35.14
C GLU A 136 -15.96 23.77 -35.10
N GLU A 137 -14.98 23.72 -36.01
CA GLU A 137 -13.94 22.69 -36.02
C GLU A 137 -13.08 22.71 -34.74
N ALA A 138 -12.65 23.90 -34.29
CA ALA A 138 -11.86 24.05 -33.07
C ALA A 138 -12.65 23.64 -31.80
N ILE A 139 -13.94 23.97 -31.73
CA ILE A 139 -14.82 23.54 -30.63
C ILE A 139 -14.97 22.01 -30.63
N SER A 140 -15.22 21.41 -31.79
CA SER A 140 -15.35 19.96 -31.94
C SER A 140 -14.07 19.22 -31.49
N GLU A 141 -12.90 19.73 -31.88
CA GLU A 141 -11.61 19.17 -31.46
C GLU A 141 -11.40 19.28 -29.94
N ASN A 142 -11.77 20.41 -29.33
CA ASN A 142 -11.66 20.60 -27.88
C ASN A 142 -12.60 19.68 -27.11
N VAL A 143 -13.85 19.50 -27.56
CA VAL A 143 -14.79 18.54 -26.96
C VAL A 143 -14.22 17.12 -27.00
N ALA A 144 -13.65 16.71 -28.14
CA ALA A 144 -13.01 15.39 -28.27
C ALA A 144 -11.80 15.22 -27.34
N LYS A 145 -11.04 16.28 -27.07
CA LYS A 145 -9.93 16.27 -26.09
C LYS A 145 -10.45 16.17 -24.65
N GLU A 146 -11.48 16.93 -24.29
CA GLU A 146 -12.11 16.86 -22.97
C GLU A 146 -12.71 15.49 -22.69
N GLU A 147 -13.38 14.87 -23.67
CA GLU A 147 -13.89 13.49 -23.52
C GLU A 147 -12.76 12.48 -23.30
N LYS A 148 -11.62 12.63 -24.00
CA LYS A 148 -10.45 11.78 -23.79
C LYS A 148 -9.85 11.99 -22.41
N LEU A 149 -9.76 13.24 -21.95
CA LEU A 149 -9.25 13.58 -20.62
C LEU A 149 -10.15 12.98 -19.52
N ALA A 150 -11.47 13.13 -19.64
CA ALA A 150 -12.43 12.56 -18.69
C ALA A 150 -12.34 11.02 -18.62
N LYS A 151 -12.15 10.35 -19.76
CA LYS A 151 -11.90 8.89 -19.79
C LYS A 151 -10.59 8.52 -19.10
N MET A 152 -9.53 9.31 -19.29
CA MET A 152 -8.23 9.08 -18.66
C MET A 152 -8.31 9.29 -17.13
N GLU A 153 -8.98 10.35 -16.67
CA GLU A 153 -9.21 10.61 -15.25
C GLU A 153 -10.04 9.50 -14.59
N ALA A 154 -11.07 8.98 -15.28
CA ALA A 154 -11.86 7.86 -14.79
C ALA A 154 -11.01 6.58 -14.63
N LEU A 155 -10.10 6.32 -15.59
CA LEU A 155 -9.19 5.19 -15.54
C LEU A 155 -8.16 5.33 -14.41
N VAL A 156 -7.61 6.53 -14.20
CA VAL A 156 -6.71 6.82 -13.07
C VAL A 156 -7.41 6.56 -11.74
N ARG A 157 -8.63 7.07 -11.55
CA ARG A 157 -9.43 6.81 -10.34
C ARG A 157 -9.73 5.32 -10.13
N GLN A 158 -9.92 4.57 -11.21
CA GLN A 158 -10.11 3.12 -11.12
C GLN A 158 -8.82 2.41 -10.68
N MET A 159 -7.66 2.83 -11.22
CA MET A 159 -6.36 2.29 -10.83
C MET A 159 -6.03 2.62 -9.37
N GLU A 160 -6.32 3.84 -8.90
CA GLU A 160 -6.13 4.26 -7.51
C GLU A 160 -6.96 3.38 -6.55
N ARG A 161 -8.24 3.15 -6.85
CA ARG A 161 -9.08 2.25 -6.05
C ARG A 161 -8.55 0.82 -6.01
N ALA A 162 -8.08 0.31 -7.15
CA ALA A 162 -7.50 -1.03 -7.22
C ALA A 162 -6.20 -1.13 -6.42
N LEU A 163 -5.37 -0.07 -6.43
CA LEU A 163 -4.17 0.02 -5.61
C LEU A 163 -4.51 0.02 -4.11
N ASP A 164 -5.48 0.83 -3.69
CA ASP A 164 -5.94 0.90 -2.30
C ASP A 164 -6.49 -0.45 -1.80
N GLU A 165 -7.22 -1.17 -2.66
CA GLU A 165 -7.72 -2.53 -2.34
C GLU A 165 -6.57 -3.53 -2.19
N LYS A 166 -5.56 -3.46 -3.05
CA LYS A 166 -4.35 -4.30 -2.96
C LYS A 166 -3.54 -3.98 -1.71
N ASP A 167 -3.38 -2.71 -1.36
CA ASP A 167 -2.69 -2.29 -0.14
C ASP A 167 -3.41 -2.76 1.13
N ARG A 168 -4.75 -2.67 1.15
CA ARG A 168 -5.56 -3.23 2.25
C ARG A 168 -5.40 -4.75 2.36
N ALA A 169 -5.41 -5.46 1.23
CA ALA A 169 -5.21 -6.90 1.21
C ALA A 169 -3.81 -7.29 1.70
N LEU A 170 -2.76 -6.57 1.29
CA LEU A 170 -1.39 -6.78 1.76
C LEU A 170 -1.25 -6.54 3.26
N LYS A 171 -1.83 -5.46 3.80
CA LYS A 171 -1.85 -5.20 5.25
C LYS A 171 -2.54 -6.32 6.02
N CYS A 172 -3.68 -6.81 5.53
CA CYS A 172 -4.38 -7.94 6.14
C CYS A 172 -3.54 -9.23 6.10
N ALA A 173 -2.89 -9.52 4.96
CA ALA A 173 -2.02 -10.69 4.82
C ALA A 173 -0.81 -10.60 5.77
N HIS A 174 -0.17 -9.44 5.88
CA HIS A 174 0.95 -9.23 6.80
C HIS A 174 0.54 -9.36 8.27
N SER A 175 -0.65 -8.88 8.65
CA SER A 175 -1.18 -9.08 10.01
C SER A 175 -1.36 -10.56 10.34
N LYS A 176 -1.94 -11.33 9.41
CA LYS A 176 -2.11 -12.79 9.58
C LYS A 176 -0.78 -13.54 9.62
N GLN A 177 0.22 -13.07 8.88
CA GLN A 177 1.55 -13.64 8.93
C GLN A 177 2.20 -13.42 10.31
N LEU A 178 2.10 -12.21 10.86
CA LEU A 178 2.58 -11.92 12.22
C LEU A 178 1.89 -12.79 13.27
N GLU A 179 0.56 -12.92 13.21
CA GLU A 179 -0.19 -13.80 14.11
C GLU A 179 0.29 -15.26 14.02
N ALA A 180 0.54 -15.77 12.81
CA ALA A 180 1.08 -17.11 12.61
C ALA A 180 2.54 -17.28 13.11
N GLU A 181 3.36 -16.23 13.00
CA GLU A 181 4.73 -16.20 13.54
C GLU A 181 4.72 -16.24 15.08
N ASP A 182 3.82 -15.48 15.73
CA ASP A 182 3.63 -15.50 17.19
C ASP A 182 3.14 -16.89 17.67
N GLU A 183 2.18 -17.51 16.98
CA GLU A 183 1.73 -18.87 17.27
C GLU A 183 2.85 -19.91 17.14
N LEU A 184 3.67 -19.79 16.09
CA LEU A 184 4.84 -20.66 15.90
C LEU A 184 5.88 -20.48 17.01
N GLU A 185 6.08 -19.25 17.51
CA GLU A 185 7.00 -19.00 18.63
C GLU A 185 6.52 -19.71 19.90
N VAL A 186 5.22 -19.63 20.22
CA VAL A 186 4.63 -20.33 21.37
C VAL A 186 4.81 -21.84 21.25
N VAL A 187 4.50 -22.42 20.09
CA VAL A 187 4.67 -23.87 19.86
C VAL A 187 6.13 -24.28 20.00
N ASN A 188 7.07 -23.45 19.54
CA ASN A 188 8.50 -23.74 19.67
C ASN A 188 8.96 -23.70 21.14
N GLN A 189 8.45 -22.77 21.94
CA GLN A 189 8.70 -22.71 23.37
C GLN A 189 8.18 -23.97 24.09
N ASP A 190 6.97 -24.42 23.75
CA ASP A 190 6.40 -25.66 24.29
C ASP A 190 7.20 -26.91 23.90
N LEU A 191 7.67 -26.98 22.65
CA LEU A 191 8.53 -28.07 22.18
C LEU A 191 9.84 -28.15 22.98
N VAL A 192 10.46 -26.99 23.26
CA VAL A 192 11.68 -26.89 24.07
C VAL A 192 11.40 -27.32 25.51
N ALA A 193 10.27 -26.93 26.09
CA ALA A 193 9.87 -27.34 27.44
C ALA A 193 9.67 -28.87 27.52
N HIS A 194 8.96 -29.47 26.56
CA HIS A 194 8.79 -30.92 26.48
C HIS A 194 10.11 -31.67 26.25
N SER A 195 11.00 -31.13 25.42
CA SER A 195 12.33 -31.71 25.21
C SER A 195 13.15 -31.75 26.52
N ARG A 196 13.13 -30.65 27.30
CA ARG A 196 13.79 -30.59 28.61
C ARG A 196 13.18 -31.60 29.59
N GLN A 197 11.85 -31.74 29.60
CA GLN A 197 11.15 -32.71 30.43
C GLN A 197 11.51 -34.15 30.06
N ASN A 198 11.55 -34.48 28.76
CA ASN A 198 11.96 -35.81 28.29
C ASN A 198 13.42 -36.12 28.64
N ASN A 199 14.33 -35.17 28.51
CA ASN A 199 15.73 -35.36 28.92
C ASN A 199 15.85 -35.62 30.42
N PHE A 200 15.08 -34.90 31.24
CA PHE A 200 15.02 -35.14 32.68
C PHE A 200 14.49 -36.55 33.00
N LEU A 201 13.37 -36.94 32.39
CA LEU A 201 12.76 -38.26 32.59
C LEU A 201 13.69 -39.39 32.11
N SER A 202 14.40 -39.21 31.00
CA SER A 202 15.40 -40.16 30.51
C SER A 202 16.55 -40.33 31.50
N THR A 203 17.05 -39.22 32.06
CA THR A 203 18.11 -39.25 33.06
C THR A 203 17.66 -39.96 34.34
N GLU A 204 16.43 -39.73 34.80
CA GLU A 204 15.89 -40.44 35.97
C GLU A 204 15.63 -41.92 35.69
N LEU A 205 15.16 -42.27 34.50
CA LEU A 205 15.01 -43.67 34.10
C LEU A 205 16.35 -44.40 34.11
N GLU A 206 17.42 -43.78 33.60
CA GLU A 206 18.76 -44.35 33.65
C GLU A 206 19.30 -44.52 35.09
N ARG A 207 19.03 -43.54 35.97
CA ARG A 207 19.42 -43.63 37.39
C ARG A 207 18.69 -44.78 38.08
N SER A 208 17.37 -44.86 37.89
CA SER A 208 16.53 -45.92 38.43
C SER A 208 16.95 -47.30 37.90
N SER A 209 17.24 -47.40 36.60
CA SER A 209 17.75 -48.63 35.98
C SER A 209 19.08 -49.08 36.60
N ARG A 210 20.03 -48.16 36.80
CA ARG A 210 21.31 -48.46 37.47
C ARG A 210 21.13 -48.88 38.92
N ALA A 211 20.22 -48.22 39.65
CA ALA A 211 19.90 -48.59 41.03
C ALA A 211 19.30 -50.01 41.10
N LEU A 212 18.38 -50.34 40.20
CA LEU A 212 17.77 -51.67 40.10
C LEU A 212 18.80 -52.75 39.76
N GLN A 213 19.73 -52.48 38.83
CA GLN A 213 20.82 -53.40 38.49
C GLN A 213 21.73 -53.65 39.71
N SER A 214 22.08 -52.60 40.45
CA SER A 214 22.86 -52.73 41.69
C SER A 214 22.12 -53.55 42.75
N ALA A 215 20.84 -53.28 42.97
CA ALA A 215 20.03 -54.01 43.94
C ALA A 215 19.87 -55.49 43.55
N SER A 216 19.68 -55.77 42.26
CA SER A 216 19.62 -57.13 41.71
C SER A 216 20.93 -57.89 41.93
N ALA A 217 22.08 -57.25 41.69
CA ALA A 217 23.39 -57.84 41.94
C ALA A 217 23.59 -58.18 43.43
N GLN A 218 23.24 -57.27 44.34
CA GLN A 218 23.31 -57.50 45.79
C GLN A 218 22.37 -58.62 46.26
N THR A 219 21.20 -58.75 45.63
CA THR A 219 20.24 -59.82 45.90
C THR A 219 20.82 -61.18 45.52
N LEU A 220 21.42 -61.28 44.33
CA LEU A 220 22.11 -62.50 43.85
C LEU A 220 23.28 -62.89 44.75
N GLU A 221 24.07 -61.92 45.20
CA GLU A 221 25.18 -62.15 46.13
C GLU A 221 24.67 -62.68 47.48
N SER A 222 23.65 -62.03 48.05
CA SER A 222 23.03 -62.46 49.31
C SER A 222 22.43 -63.87 49.22
N GLN A 223 21.84 -64.24 48.08
CA GLN A 223 21.34 -65.61 47.84
C GLN A 223 22.48 -66.64 47.79
N ARG A 224 23.64 -66.30 47.21
CA ARG A 224 24.82 -67.18 47.21
C ARG A 224 25.38 -67.38 48.62
N ASP A 225 25.44 -66.32 49.42
CA ASP A 225 25.88 -66.39 50.81
C ASP A 225 24.95 -67.28 51.65
N ILE A 226 23.63 -67.12 51.50
CA ILE A 226 22.62 -67.98 52.15
C ILE A 226 22.87 -69.45 51.80
N ALA A 227 22.99 -69.79 50.51
CA ALA A 227 23.23 -71.16 50.07
C ALA A 227 24.54 -71.74 50.64
N SER A 228 25.59 -70.91 50.74
CA SER A 228 26.87 -71.29 51.35
C SER A 228 26.73 -71.60 52.84
N TYR A 229 26.02 -70.75 53.60
CA TYR A 229 25.78 -70.96 55.02
C TYR A 229 24.88 -72.18 55.28
N GLU A 230 23.83 -72.39 54.47
CA GLU A 230 22.98 -73.58 54.55
C GLU A 230 23.80 -74.86 54.34
N ALA A 231 24.67 -74.89 53.33
CA ALA A 231 25.55 -76.03 53.08
C ALA A 231 26.53 -76.28 54.24
N ALA A 232 27.09 -75.22 54.84
CA ALA A 232 27.97 -75.31 56.00
C ALA A 232 27.25 -75.88 57.23
N ILE A 233 26.01 -75.44 57.49
CA ILE A 233 25.17 -75.95 58.59
C ILE A 233 24.91 -77.45 58.42
N VAL A 234 24.54 -77.90 57.22
CA VAL A 234 24.34 -79.33 56.94
C VAL A 234 25.61 -80.12 57.23
N LYS A 235 26.77 -79.64 56.77
CA LYS A 235 28.08 -80.28 57.02
C LYS A 235 28.43 -80.34 58.50
N TYR A 236 28.15 -79.28 59.26
CA TYR A 236 28.39 -79.26 60.71
C TYR A 236 27.45 -80.22 61.44
N LYS A 237 26.16 -80.25 61.11
CA LYS A 237 25.20 -81.20 61.71
C LYS A 237 25.59 -82.66 61.44
N GLN A 238 26.08 -82.96 60.23
CA GLN A 238 26.58 -84.29 59.91
C GLN A 238 27.79 -84.67 60.76
N LYS A 239 28.79 -83.78 60.89
CA LYS A 239 29.97 -84.00 61.75
C LYS A 239 29.61 -84.11 63.23
N GLN A 240 28.62 -83.35 63.71
CA GLN A 240 28.13 -83.45 65.08
C GLN A 240 27.58 -84.85 65.35
N MET A 241 26.77 -85.39 64.42
CA MET A 241 26.23 -86.74 64.50
C MET A 241 27.34 -87.81 64.51
N GLU A 242 28.36 -87.68 63.65
CA GLU A 242 29.54 -88.56 63.65
C GLU A 242 30.29 -88.54 65.00
N LEU A 243 30.46 -87.34 65.59
CA LEU A 243 31.09 -87.17 66.90
C LEU A 243 30.23 -87.77 68.02
N GLU A 244 28.91 -87.62 67.99
CA GLU A 244 28.01 -88.23 68.97
C GLU A 244 28.09 -89.75 68.96
N VAL A 245 28.11 -90.37 67.77
CA VAL A 245 28.30 -91.81 67.61
C VAL A 245 29.66 -92.24 68.18
N LYS A 246 30.74 -91.50 67.89
CA LYS A 246 32.08 -91.78 68.46
C LYS A 246 32.10 -91.68 69.98
N ILE A 247 31.50 -90.63 70.56
CA ILE A 247 31.41 -90.44 72.00
C ILE A 247 30.65 -91.61 72.65
N GLN A 248 29.51 -92.03 72.09
CA GLN A 248 28.75 -93.18 72.58
C GLN A 248 29.56 -94.48 72.50
N PHE A 249 30.28 -94.70 71.40
CA PHE A 249 31.16 -95.85 71.23
C PHE A 249 32.26 -95.89 72.29
N TYR A 250 32.99 -94.79 72.50
CA TYR A 250 34.05 -94.71 73.51
C TYR A 250 33.51 -94.85 74.94
N ALA A 251 32.35 -94.25 75.24
CA ALA A 251 31.70 -94.40 76.54
C ALA A 251 31.29 -95.86 76.82
N MET A 252 30.83 -96.59 75.80
CA MET A 252 30.50 -98.02 75.89
C MET A 252 31.75 -98.90 76.04
N MET A 253 32.86 -98.58 75.38
CA MET A 253 34.12 -99.31 75.51
C MET A 253 34.82 -99.06 76.87
N PHE A 254 34.57 -97.92 77.50
CA PHE A 254 35.09 -97.59 78.82
C PHE A 254 34.49 -98.46 79.93
N SER A 255 33.24 -98.90 79.80
CA SER A 255 32.55 -99.68 80.84
C SER A 255 33.03 -101.14 80.98
N GLY A 256 34.04 -101.57 80.22
CA GLY A 256 34.50 -102.97 80.20
C GLY A 256 35.99 -103.24 79.96
N SER A 257 36.93 -102.28 80.05
CA SER A 257 38.36 -102.54 79.74
C SER A 257 39.40 -101.96 80.70
N ALA A 258 40.55 -102.63 80.79
CA ALA A 258 41.73 -102.22 81.58
C ALA A 258 42.55 -101.06 80.96
N ASN A 259 42.17 -100.57 79.77
CA ASN A 259 42.85 -99.49 79.04
C ASN A 259 42.20 -98.10 79.25
N GLY A 260 41.56 -97.89 80.41
CA GLY A 260 40.69 -96.75 80.68
C GLY A 260 41.29 -95.36 80.41
N ILE A 261 42.60 -95.16 80.63
CA ILE A 261 43.26 -93.85 80.46
C ILE A 261 43.27 -93.39 79.00
N SER A 262 43.55 -94.29 78.04
CA SER A 262 43.56 -93.96 76.61
C SER A 262 42.16 -93.64 76.08
N ILE A 263 41.14 -94.33 76.60
CA ILE A 263 39.74 -94.15 76.19
C ILE A 263 39.21 -92.83 76.76
N ILE A 264 39.56 -92.46 78.00
CA ILE A 264 39.23 -91.16 78.60
C ILE A 264 39.81 -90.02 77.77
N SER A 265 41.09 -90.09 77.38
CA SER A 265 41.72 -89.04 76.57
C SER A 265 41.03 -88.85 75.21
N GLN A 266 40.63 -89.94 74.54
CA GLN A 266 39.90 -89.88 73.26
C GLN A 266 38.47 -89.36 73.43
N LEU A 267 37.83 -89.68 74.57
CA LEU A 267 36.51 -89.16 74.93
C LEU A 267 36.56 -87.65 75.19
N GLU A 268 37.51 -87.17 76.00
CA GLU A 268 37.71 -85.75 76.29
C GLU A 268 38.02 -84.92 75.03
N GLU A 269 38.83 -85.47 74.12
CA GLU A 269 39.10 -84.83 72.83
C GLU A 269 37.85 -84.75 71.95
N SER A 270 37.05 -85.83 71.90
CA SER A 270 35.79 -85.86 71.15
C SER A 270 34.77 -84.87 71.73
N TYR A 271 34.71 -84.70 73.05
CA TYR A 271 33.88 -83.68 73.70
C TYR A 271 34.36 -82.25 73.40
N ARG A 272 35.67 -81.99 73.40
CA ARG A 272 36.23 -80.69 73.01
C ARG A 272 35.89 -80.35 71.56
N GLN A 273 36.07 -81.29 70.65
CA GLN A 273 35.71 -81.13 69.23
C GLN A 273 34.20 -80.86 69.06
N ARG A 274 33.34 -81.52 69.83
CA ARG A 274 31.89 -81.25 69.84
C ARG A 274 31.57 -79.81 70.27
N ILE A 275 32.13 -79.33 71.37
CA ILE A 275 31.89 -77.97 71.88
C ILE A 275 32.35 -76.92 70.85
N GLU A 276 33.52 -77.11 70.25
CA GLU A 276 34.02 -76.21 69.21
C GLU A 276 33.10 -76.20 67.97
N LEU A 277 32.56 -77.36 67.61
CA LEU A 277 31.65 -77.50 66.47
C LEU A 277 30.27 -76.90 66.76
N GLU A 278 29.76 -77.00 67.98
CA GLU A 278 28.53 -76.32 68.43
C GLU A 278 28.68 -74.80 68.39
N ASN A 279 29.82 -74.25 68.82
CA ASN A 279 30.10 -72.82 68.72
C ASN A 279 30.13 -72.35 67.25
N LYS A 280 30.80 -73.11 66.37
CA LYS A 280 30.84 -72.83 64.93
C LYS A 280 29.45 -72.91 64.29
N LEU A 281 28.64 -73.90 64.68
CA LEU A 281 27.26 -74.06 64.21
C LEU A 281 26.41 -72.85 64.61
N GLN A 282 26.43 -72.46 65.89
CA GLN A 282 25.67 -71.31 66.39
C GLN A 282 26.05 -70.02 65.67
N GLN A 283 27.35 -69.77 65.47
CA GLN A 283 27.81 -68.60 64.73
C GLN A 283 27.34 -68.61 63.26
N THR A 284 27.38 -69.78 62.61
CA THR A 284 26.95 -69.94 61.23
C THR A 284 25.44 -69.75 61.08
N GLU A 285 24.64 -70.26 62.03
CA GLU A 285 23.18 -70.05 62.07
C GLU A 285 22.81 -68.59 62.34
N GLN A 286 23.57 -67.86 63.15
CA GLN A 286 23.39 -66.41 63.33
C GLN A 286 23.70 -65.63 62.05
N ASN A 287 24.80 -65.97 61.36
CA ASN A 287 25.17 -65.35 60.09
C ASN A 287 24.11 -65.60 59.01
N LEU A 288 23.55 -66.82 58.95
CA LEU A 288 22.44 -67.15 58.04
C LEU A 288 21.22 -66.27 58.32
N LYS A 289 20.79 -66.17 59.59
CA LYS A 289 19.64 -65.32 59.97
C LYS A 289 19.84 -63.86 59.57
N PHE A 290 21.06 -63.34 59.75
CA PHE A 290 21.40 -61.99 59.32
C PHE A 290 21.31 -61.82 57.79
N CYS A 291 21.83 -62.78 57.02
CA CYS A 291 21.78 -62.73 55.56
C CYS A 291 20.35 -62.81 55.02
N VAL A 292 19.50 -63.67 55.62
CA VAL A 292 18.08 -63.76 55.27
C VAL A 292 17.35 -62.45 55.58
N ALA A 293 17.55 -61.87 56.77
CA ALA A 293 16.95 -60.58 57.13
C ALA A 293 17.39 -59.45 56.19
N LYS A 294 18.66 -59.44 55.76
CA LYS A 294 19.20 -58.48 54.79
C LYS A 294 18.55 -58.66 53.41
N LEU A 295 18.35 -59.91 52.96
CA LEU A 295 17.68 -60.23 51.71
C LEU A 295 16.21 -59.78 51.74
N ASP A 296 15.49 -60.04 52.84
CA ASP A 296 14.10 -59.61 53.01
C ASP A 296 13.97 -58.09 52.94
N LEU A 297 14.88 -57.34 53.57
CA LEU A 297 14.94 -55.88 53.49
C LEU A 297 15.19 -55.38 52.06
N LEU A 298 16.12 -56.02 51.33
CA LEU A 298 16.40 -55.71 49.93
C LEU A 298 15.16 -55.97 49.05
N ILE A 299 14.49 -57.11 49.21
CA ILE A 299 13.28 -57.44 48.45
C ILE A 299 12.17 -56.44 48.76
N CYS A 300 11.95 -56.08 50.03
CA CYS A 300 10.97 -55.07 50.43
C CYS A 300 11.27 -53.69 49.81
N SER A 301 12.55 -53.31 49.71
CA SER A 301 12.95 -52.04 49.10
C SER A 301 12.74 -51.97 47.59
N ILE A 302 12.77 -53.13 46.90
CA ILE A 302 12.52 -53.23 45.45
C ILE A 302 11.02 -53.36 45.16
N SER A 303 10.26 -54.00 46.06
CA SER A 303 8.83 -54.30 45.89
C SER A 303 7.88 -53.28 46.52
N ALA A 304 8.41 -52.26 47.19
CA ALA A 304 7.60 -51.15 47.67
C ALA A 304 6.86 -50.52 46.49
N PRO A 305 5.51 -50.57 46.45
CA PRO A 305 4.76 -49.94 45.37
C PRO A 305 5.06 -48.46 45.43
N SER A 306 5.45 -47.89 44.29
CA SER A 306 5.51 -46.46 44.04
C SER A 306 4.12 -45.85 44.22
N LYS A 307 3.66 -45.71 45.47
CA LYS A 307 2.42 -45.02 45.79
C LYS A 307 2.67 -43.54 45.57
N SER A 308 1.96 -43.04 44.57
CA SER A 308 1.88 -41.67 44.07
C SER A 308 3.20 -41.08 43.59
N LEU A 309 3.25 -40.80 42.29
CA LEU A 309 3.99 -39.67 41.73
C LEU A 309 3.56 -38.41 42.51
N GLY A 310 4.24 -38.17 43.63
CA GLY A 310 4.13 -36.96 44.42
C GLY A 310 4.67 -35.79 43.61
N THR A 311 4.24 -34.60 43.98
CA THR A 311 4.68 -33.35 43.39
C THR A 311 6.22 -33.20 43.50
N ARG A 312 6.80 -32.29 42.72
CA ARG A 312 8.26 -32.04 42.68
C ARG A 312 8.90 -31.82 44.06
N GLU A 313 8.12 -31.36 45.05
CA GLU A 313 8.54 -31.16 46.44
C GLU A 313 8.72 -32.48 47.22
N ASP A 314 7.94 -33.52 46.88
CA ASP A 314 8.01 -34.84 47.52
C ASP A 314 9.31 -35.57 47.13
N TYR A 315 9.74 -35.45 45.87
CA TYR A 315 11.02 -35.99 45.40
C TYR A 315 12.25 -35.31 46.01
N GLN A 316 12.16 -34.00 46.32
CA GLN A 316 13.26 -33.29 46.98
C GLN A 316 13.42 -33.67 48.46
N LYS A 317 12.34 -34.05 49.16
CA LYS A 317 12.43 -34.58 50.52
C LYS A 317 12.98 -36.01 50.54
N LEU A 318 12.52 -36.88 49.64
CA LEU A 318 13.02 -38.26 49.51
C LEU A 318 14.51 -38.33 49.16
N GLY A 319 15.02 -37.43 48.30
CA GLY A 319 16.46 -37.37 47.98
C GLY A 319 17.35 -36.99 49.18
N LYS A 320 16.83 -36.23 50.14
CA LYS A 320 17.56 -35.85 51.37
C LYS A 320 17.47 -36.92 52.45
N GLU A 321 16.33 -37.60 52.56
CA GLU A 321 16.12 -38.65 53.57
C GLU A 321 16.72 -40.01 53.15
N GLY A 322 16.70 -40.34 51.85
CA GLY A 322 17.31 -41.57 51.31
C GLY A 322 18.84 -41.56 51.36
N MET A 323 19.48 -40.41 51.11
CA MET A 323 20.93 -40.24 51.25
C MET A 323 21.40 -40.36 52.72
N ALA A 324 20.55 -40.02 53.69
CA ALA A 324 20.90 -40.10 55.11
C ALA A 324 20.97 -41.55 55.63
N TYR A 325 20.28 -42.49 54.98
CA TYR A 325 20.31 -43.91 55.36
C TYR A 325 21.43 -44.71 54.69
N VAL A 326 21.83 -44.35 53.47
CA VAL A 326 22.90 -45.03 52.72
C VAL A 326 24.30 -44.57 53.15
N MET A 327 24.43 -43.36 53.70
CA MET A 327 25.73 -42.75 54.01
C MET A 327 26.14 -42.78 55.49
N ARG A 328 25.44 -43.50 56.40
CA ARG A 328 25.99 -43.68 57.76
C ARG A 328 27.19 -44.62 57.69
N PRO A 329 28.42 -44.15 57.96
CA PRO A 329 29.56 -45.04 58.09
C PRO A 329 29.35 -45.81 59.40
N LEU A 330 29.27 -47.14 59.33
CA LEU A 330 29.44 -47.99 60.49
C LEU A 330 30.90 -47.86 60.93
N LYS A 331 31.17 -46.92 61.85
CA LYS A 331 32.39 -46.94 62.65
C LYS A 331 32.33 -48.18 63.54
N HIS A 332 33.35 -49.03 63.39
CA HIS A 332 33.63 -50.20 64.20
C HIS A 332 33.74 -49.89 65.69
#